data_AF-A0A960R8R2-F1
#
_entry.id   AF-A0A960R8R2-F1
#
_cell.length_a   1.000
_cell.length_b   1.000
_cell.length_c   1.000
_cell.angle_alpha   90.00
_cell.angle_beta   90.00
_cell.angle_gamma   90.00
#
_symmetry.space_group_name_H-M   'P 1'
#
loop_
_entity.id
_entity.type
_entity.pdbx_description
1 polymer ?
#
loop_
_entity_poly.entity_id
_entity_poly.type
_entity_poly.pdbx_seq_one_letter_code
_entity_poly.pdbx_strand_id
1 'polypeptide(L)'
;WLRIKAADALASIGDAAMPAVPELLALLATGPSDADPRGMQQRYLCFALFDRRDGLLKRSLEGVDREALFAAVRAGLRNEDGRARGVIGSVYQQLTYEEIEPLLPAIRQAVIDPAPSGIMFADGIRLSGLEVLARHRIEEGMTLCLDTMEIDRWGKANRIKKSLEALQLYGAAAKPLLPCLEELEKQLRAHPEAKSLRTEIDLVRKTMDAIRSDTTPPSLRSLDSPR
;
A
#
# COMPACT_ATOMS: atom_id res chain seq x y z
N TRP A 1 -8.74 24.22 10.80
CA TRP A 1 -10.13 23.73 10.82
C TRP A 1 -10.94 24.16 9.59
N LEU A 2 -11.02 25.45 9.27
CA LEU A 2 -11.81 25.93 8.11
C LEU A 2 -11.47 25.24 6.78
N ARG A 3 -10.18 25.12 6.42
CA ARG A 3 -9.73 24.43 5.20
C ARG A 3 -10.16 22.96 5.14
N ILE A 4 -10.18 22.27 6.29
CA ILE A 4 -10.64 20.88 6.38
C ILE A 4 -12.13 20.80 6.05
N LYS A 5 -12.94 21.70 6.63
CA LYS A 5 -14.38 21.73 6.35
C LYS A 5 -14.72 22.17 4.93
N ALA A 6 -13.92 23.05 4.34
CA ALA A 6 -14.03 23.36 2.92
C ALA A 6 -13.75 22.13 2.04
N ALA A 7 -12.68 21.36 2.34
CA ALA A 7 -12.38 20.14 1.61
C ALA A 7 -13.47 19.06 1.77
N ASP A 8 -13.98 18.84 2.98
CA ASP A 8 -15.11 17.92 3.23
C ASP A 8 -16.35 18.32 2.39
N ALA A 9 -16.66 19.62 2.32
CA ALA A 9 -17.78 20.14 1.54
C ALA A 9 -17.57 19.95 0.04
N LEU A 10 -16.36 20.24 -0.48
CA LEU A 10 -16.02 20.01 -1.88
C LEU A 10 -16.16 18.53 -2.24
N ALA A 11 -15.65 17.61 -1.42
CA ALA A 11 -15.81 16.17 -1.63
C ALA A 11 -17.28 15.75 -1.65
N SER A 12 -18.11 16.35 -0.79
CA SER A 12 -19.55 16.09 -0.73
C SER A 12 -20.30 16.63 -1.96
N ILE A 13 -19.84 17.72 -2.57
CA ILE A 13 -20.37 18.26 -3.84
C ILE A 13 -20.06 17.30 -5.01
N GLY A 14 -18.90 16.64 -4.99
CA GLY A 14 -18.53 15.65 -6.00
C GLY A 14 -18.09 16.29 -7.32
N ASP A 15 -18.60 15.79 -8.45
CA ASP A 15 -18.09 16.11 -9.80
C ASP A 15 -18.06 17.63 -10.09
N ALA A 16 -19.03 18.40 -9.58
CA ALA A 16 -19.06 19.85 -9.75
C ALA A 16 -17.93 20.60 -9.02
N ALA A 17 -17.25 19.95 -8.06
CA ALA A 17 -16.11 20.49 -7.32
C ALA A 17 -14.75 20.05 -7.90
N MET A 18 -14.71 19.28 -8.99
CA MET A 18 -13.47 18.89 -9.67
C MET A 18 -12.53 20.05 -10.02
N PRO A 19 -13.01 21.27 -10.37
CA PRO A 19 -12.13 22.42 -10.57
C PRO A 19 -11.24 22.79 -9.37
N ALA A 20 -11.60 22.34 -8.15
CA ALA A 20 -10.79 22.58 -6.94
C ALA A 20 -9.68 21.54 -6.72
N VAL A 21 -9.69 20.42 -7.45
CA VAL A 21 -8.71 19.32 -7.27
C VAL A 21 -7.26 19.79 -7.38
N PRO A 22 -6.85 20.65 -8.34
CA PRO A 22 -5.46 21.11 -8.42
C PRO A 22 -4.99 21.82 -7.14
N GLU A 23 -5.83 22.67 -6.55
CA GLU A 23 -5.51 23.37 -5.30
C GLU A 23 -5.46 22.41 -4.11
N LEU A 24 -6.40 21.45 -4.03
CA LEU A 24 -6.41 20.44 -2.97
C LEU A 24 -5.17 19.54 -3.03
N LEU A 25 -4.71 19.16 -4.23
CA LEU A 25 -3.47 18.40 -4.42
C LEU A 25 -2.24 19.20 -3.99
N ALA A 26 -2.16 20.48 -4.39
CA ALA A 26 -1.08 21.37 -3.97
C ALA A 26 -1.04 21.54 -2.45
N LEU A 27 -2.19 21.74 -1.81
CA LEU A 27 -2.32 21.84 -0.34
C LEU A 27 -1.97 20.53 0.38
N LEU A 28 -2.23 19.37 -0.22
CA LEU A 28 -1.84 18.08 0.35
C LEU A 28 -0.32 17.90 0.25
N ALA A 29 0.28 18.31 -0.88
CA ALA A 29 1.71 18.21 -1.13
C ALA A 29 2.58 19.01 -0.14
N THR A 30 2.04 20.07 0.49
CA THR A 30 2.81 20.88 1.47
C THR A 30 3.25 20.08 2.70
N GLY A 31 2.46 19.09 3.11
CA GLY A 31 2.79 18.26 4.27
C GLY A 31 2.65 18.96 5.63
N PRO A 32 3.28 18.41 6.69
CA PRO A 32 3.26 18.99 8.03
C PRO A 32 4.04 20.32 8.09
N SER A 33 3.73 21.14 9.09
CA SER A 33 4.38 22.42 9.38
C SER A 33 4.52 22.62 10.89
N ASP A 34 5.26 23.63 11.34
CA ASP A 34 5.42 23.91 12.78
C ASP A 34 4.07 24.11 13.50
N ALA A 35 3.08 24.68 12.81
CA ALA A 35 1.73 24.90 13.34
C ALA A 35 0.80 23.66 13.20
N ASP A 36 1.17 22.69 12.36
CA ASP A 36 0.46 21.42 12.15
C ASP A 36 1.47 20.28 12.00
N PRO A 37 2.21 19.94 13.08
CA PRO A 37 3.37 19.06 12.99
C PRO A 37 3.00 17.62 12.61
N ARG A 38 1.74 17.24 12.85
CA ARG A 38 1.20 15.91 12.52
C ARG A 38 0.48 15.87 11.17
N GLY A 39 0.43 16.99 10.44
CA GLY A 39 -0.23 17.09 9.14
C GLY A 39 -1.72 16.75 9.21
N MET A 40 -2.43 17.27 10.21
CA MET A 40 -3.87 17.09 10.35
C MET A 40 -4.65 17.64 9.16
N GLN A 41 -4.25 18.78 8.58
CA GLN A 41 -4.86 19.27 7.34
C GLN A 41 -4.67 18.25 6.21
N GLN A 42 -3.43 17.78 6.02
CA GLN A 42 -3.10 16.80 4.99
C GLN A 42 -3.90 15.49 5.17
N ARG A 43 -4.07 15.03 6.41
CA ARG A 43 -4.86 13.84 6.75
C ARG A 43 -6.27 13.91 6.17
N TYR A 44 -6.98 15.01 6.38
CA TYR A 44 -8.35 15.16 5.88
C TYR A 44 -8.39 15.43 4.37
N LEU A 45 -7.37 16.10 3.81
CA LEU A 45 -7.23 16.22 2.36
C LEU A 45 -7.08 14.86 1.69
N CYS A 46 -6.34 13.91 2.30
CA CYS A 46 -6.29 12.54 1.79
C CYS A 46 -7.69 11.91 1.70
N PHE A 47 -8.57 12.15 2.68
CA PHE A 47 -9.93 11.63 2.65
C PHE A 47 -10.78 12.31 1.56
N ALA A 48 -10.76 13.64 1.52
CA ALA A 48 -11.52 14.42 0.55
C ALA A 48 -11.14 14.11 -0.90
N LEU A 49 -9.87 13.75 -1.15
CA LEU A 49 -9.40 13.40 -2.49
C LEU A 49 -9.53 11.89 -2.80
N PHE A 50 -9.10 11.01 -1.89
CA PHE A 50 -8.80 9.61 -2.23
C PHE A 50 -9.68 8.57 -1.53
N ASP A 51 -10.58 8.96 -0.62
CA ASP A 51 -11.49 7.99 0.00
C ASP A 51 -12.34 7.29 -1.07
N ARG A 52 -12.42 5.95 -1.00
CA ARG A 52 -13.11 5.13 -2.01
C ARG A 52 -14.60 5.43 -2.12
N ARG A 53 -15.23 5.92 -1.05
CA ARG A 53 -16.68 6.19 -1.03
C ARG A 53 -16.98 7.63 -1.41
N ASP A 54 -16.23 8.56 -0.85
CA ASP A 54 -16.60 9.98 -0.87
C ASP A 54 -15.52 10.90 -1.47
N GLY A 55 -14.34 10.36 -1.82
CA GLY A 55 -13.25 11.15 -2.40
C GLY A 55 -13.57 11.67 -3.81
N LEU A 56 -13.09 12.87 -4.13
CA LEU A 56 -13.24 13.48 -5.47
C LEU A 56 -12.63 12.62 -6.57
N LEU A 57 -11.52 11.93 -6.28
CA LEU A 57 -10.76 11.11 -7.24
C LEU A 57 -11.06 9.61 -7.11
N LYS A 58 -12.19 9.26 -6.51
CA LYS A 58 -12.56 7.86 -6.24
C LYS A 58 -12.84 7.02 -7.51
N ARG A 59 -13.26 7.66 -8.61
CA ARG A 59 -13.70 6.97 -9.83
C ARG A 59 -12.72 7.04 -10.99
N SER A 60 -12.06 8.19 -11.16
CA SER A 60 -11.17 8.45 -12.29
C SER A 60 -10.10 9.46 -11.91
N LEU A 61 -8.94 9.35 -12.56
CA LEU A 61 -7.85 10.34 -12.54
C LEU A 61 -7.73 11.08 -13.88
N GLU A 62 -8.72 10.94 -14.77
CA GLU A 62 -8.74 11.63 -16.06
C GLU A 62 -8.76 13.15 -15.87
N GLY A 63 -7.92 13.86 -16.65
CA GLY A 63 -7.77 15.31 -16.56
C GLY A 63 -7.05 15.81 -15.30
N VAL A 64 -6.62 14.93 -14.41
CA VAL A 64 -5.82 15.29 -13.23
C VAL A 64 -4.36 15.43 -13.63
N ASP A 65 -3.75 16.56 -13.27
CA ASP A 65 -2.32 16.77 -13.46
C ASP A 65 -1.50 15.72 -12.71
N ARG A 66 -0.72 14.93 -13.46
CA ARG A 66 0.02 13.77 -12.92
C ARG A 66 1.14 14.22 -11.98
N GLU A 67 1.80 15.34 -12.27
CA GLU A 67 2.89 15.85 -11.43
C GLU A 67 2.36 16.27 -10.04
N ALA A 68 1.28 17.06 -10.00
CA ALA A 68 0.61 17.47 -8.77
C ALA A 68 0.06 16.26 -8.01
N LEU A 69 -0.54 15.29 -8.70
CA LEU A 69 -1.01 14.05 -8.10
C LEU A 69 0.15 13.28 -7.44
N PHE A 70 1.26 13.11 -8.14
CA PHE A 70 2.39 12.35 -7.62
C PHE A 70 3.08 13.06 -6.45
N ALA A 71 3.19 14.38 -6.50
CA ALA A 71 3.68 15.18 -5.38
C ALA A 71 2.78 15.00 -4.14
N ALA A 72 1.45 15.10 -4.32
CA ALA A 72 0.48 14.87 -3.26
C ALA A 72 0.56 13.44 -2.70
N VAL A 73 0.59 12.41 -3.55
CA VAL A 73 0.69 11.01 -3.13
C VAL A 73 1.97 10.78 -2.31
N ARG A 74 3.14 11.23 -2.78
CA ARG A 74 4.41 11.10 -2.02
C ARG A 74 4.34 11.80 -0.66
N ALA A 75 3.71 12.97 -0.59
CA ALA A 75 3.53 13.68 0.67
C ALA A 75 2.57 12.94 1.61
N GLY A 76 1.42 12.49 1.09
CA GLY A 76 0.40 11.78 1.86
C GLY A 76 0.85 10.41 2.38
N LEU A 77 1.69 9.69 1.62
CA LEU A 77 2.28 8.43 2.07
C LEU A 77 3.19 8.58 3.30
N ARG A 78 3.66 9.81 3.58
CA ARG A 78 4.45 10.13 4.78
C ARG A 78 3.61 10.62 5.96
N ASN A 79 2.30 10.84 5.79
CA ASN A 79 1.41 11.30 6.86
C ASN A 79 1.45 10.36 8.08
N GLU A 80 1.34 10.86 9.31
CA GLU A 80 1.46 9.99 10.49
C GLU A 80 0.26 9.06 10.72
N ASP A 81 -0.89 9.31 10.09
CA ASP A 81 -2.13 8.56 10.32
C ASP A 81 -2.29 7.41 9.31
N GLY A 82 -2.41 6.19 9.84
CA GLY A 82 -2.58 4.98 9.03
C GLY A 82 -3.82 5.00 8.14
N ARG A 83 -4.92 5.64 8.57
CA ARG A 83 -6.12 5.76 7.75
C ARG A 83 -5.90 6.71 6.57
N ALA A 84 -5.24 7.84 6.78
CA ALA A 84 -4.90 8.77 5.70
C ALA A 84 -3.94 8.17 4.67
N ARG A 85 -2.94 7.40 5.11
CA ARG A 85 -2.13 6.62 4.16
C ARG A 85 -2.98 5.58 3.42
N GLY A 86 -3.86 4.87 4.14
CA GLY A 86 -4.68 3.79 3.60
C GLY A 86 -5.57 4.18 2.42
N VAL A 87 -6.17 5.37 2.44
CA VAL A 87 -7.05 5.83 1.34
C VAL A 87 -6.29 6.07 0.03
N ILE A 88 -4.98 6.36 0.08
CA ILE A 88 -4.14 6.58 -1.11
C ILE A 88 -4.04 5.31 -1.97
N GLY A 89 -4.27 4.11 -1.41
CA GLY A 89 -4.29 2.87 -2.17
C GLY A 89 -5.35 2.82 -3.29
N SER A 90 -6.36 3.70 -3.28
CA SER A 90 -7.31 3.85 -4.39
C SER A 90 -6.67 4.42 -5.67
N VAL A 91 -5.59 5.19 -5.54
CA VAL A 91 -4.85 5.77 -6.67
C VAL A 91 -4.14 4.67 -7.45
N TYR A 92 -3.54 3.70 -6.76
CA TYR A 92 -2.73 2.65 -7.39
C TYR A 92 -3.49 1.83 -8.43
N GLN A 93 -4.80 1.62 -8.22
CA GLN A 93 -5.66 0.82 -9.09
C GLN A 93 -6.00 1.55 -10.40
N GLN A 94 -5.70 2.84 -10.50
CA GLN A 94 -6.04 3.72 -11.62
C GLN A 94 -4.81 4.12 -12.46
N LEU A 95 -3.62 3.59 -12.14
CA LEU A 95 -2.37 3.89 -12.83
C LEU A 95 -1.85 2.66 -13.57
N THR A 96 -1.35 2.89 -14.79
CA THR A 96 -0.54 1.92 -15.53
C THR A 96 0.84 1.73 -14.88
N TYR A 97 1.63 0.78 -15.38
CA TYR A 97 3.00 0.61 -14.87
C TYR A 97 3.85 1.86 -15.10
N GLU A 98 3.78 2.43 -16.30
CA GLU A 98 4.54 3.61 -16.71
C GLU A 98 4.18 4.83 -15.85
N GLU A 99 2.90 4.96 -15.46
CA GLU A 99 2.45 6.05 -14.60
C GLU A 99 2.77 5.83 -13.12
N ILE A 100 2.74 4.59 -12.62
CA ILE A 100 3.01 4.32 -11.20
C ILE A 100 4.51 4.19 -10.90
N GLU A 101 5.34 3.94 -11.90
CA GLU A 101 6.79 3.77 -11.76
C GLU A 101 7.45 4.88 -10.91
N PRO A 102 7.18 6.19 -11.13
CA PRO A 102 7.78 7.27 -10.33
C PRO A 102 7.36 7.28 -8.86
N LEU A 103 6.33 6.53 -8.48
CA LEU A 103 5.84 6.39 -7.11
C LEU A 103 6.39 5.15 -6.41
N LEU A 104 6.90 4.16 -7.14
CA LEU A 104 7.32 2.87 -6.57
C LEU A 104 8.31 3.00 -5.40
N PRO A 105 9.32 3.91 -5.41
CA PRO A 105 10.19 4.10 -4.25
C PRO A 105 9.43 4.55 -2.99
N ALA A 106 8.49 5.48 -3.14
CA ALA A 106 7.66 5.96 -2.02
C ALA A 106 6.65 4.90 -1.55
N ILE A 107 6.12 4.11 -2.48
CA ILE A 107 5.24 2.97 -2.17
C ILE A 107 6.02 1.92 -1.37
N ARG A 108 7.22 1.53 -1.81
CA ARG A 108 8.10 0.61 -1.08
C ARG A 108 8.37 1.11 0.33
N GLN A 109 8.72 2.39 0.50
CA GLN A 109 8.94 2.95 1.83
C GLN A 109 7.68 2.88 2.71
N ALA A 110 6.50 3.15 2.15
CA ALA A 110 5.24 3.05 2.87
C ALA A 110 4.85 1.61 3.26
N VAL A 111 5.39 0.59 2.57
CA VAL A 111 5.29 -0.82 2.97
C VAL A 111 6.20 -1.11 4.17
N ILE A 112 7.43 -0.62 4.12
CA ILE A 112 8.46 -0.85 5.15
C ILE A 112 8.08 -0.15 6.45
N ASP A 113 7.69 1.12 6.39
CA ASP A 113 7.47 1.96 7.57
C ASP A 113 5.99 2.04 7.93
N PRO A 114 5.54 1.39 9.02
CA PRO A 114 4.18 1.54 9.49
C PRO A 114 3.89 2.98 9.91
N ALA A 115 2.64 3.43 9.72
CA ALA A 115 2.22 4.72 10.24
C ALA A 115 2.30 4.73 11.79
N PRO A 116 2.91 5.76 12.41
CA PRO A 116 3.08 5.82 13.86
C PRO A 116 1.77 6.09 14.62
N SER A 117 0.72 6.50 13.92
CA SER A 117 -0.61 6.72 14.50
C SER A 117 -1.72 6.12 13.64
N GLY A 118 -2.92 5.99 14.21
CA GLY A 118 -3.99 5.26 13.53
C GLY A 118 -3.59 3.80 13.26
N ILE A 119 -2.88 3.18 14.21
CA ILE A 119 -2.23 1.87 14.06
C ILE A 119 -3.19 0.75 13.61
N MET A 120 -4.47 0.87 13.95
CA MET A 120 -5.54 -0.02 13.48
C MET A 120 -5.69 -0.05 11.95
N PHE A 121 -5.23 0.99 11.27
CA PHE A 121 -5.33 1.17 9.83
C PHE A 121 -3.97 1.14 9.12
N ALA A 122 -2.86 0.97 9.86
CA ALA A 122 -1.50 1.07 9.31
C ALA A 122 -1.21 0.02 8.22
N ASP A 123 -1.90 -1.12 8.25
CA ASP A 123 -1.66 -2.22 7.30
C ASP A 123 -2.32 -2.03 5.95
N GLY A 124 -3.36 -1.19 5.84
CA GLY A 124 -4.10 -1.04 4.59
C GLY A 124 -3.20 -0.57 3.44
N ILE A 125 -2.38 0.45 3.68
CA ILE A 125 -1.46 0.96 2.66
C ILE A 125 -0.29 0.01 2.40
N ARG A 126 0.21 -0.67 3.43
CA ARG A 126 1.33 -1.62 3.32
C ARG A 126 0.95 -2.79 2.43
N LEU A 127 -0.22 -3.39 2.68
CA LEU A 127 -0.72 -4.49 1.85
C LEU A 127 -1.07 -4.03 0.43
N SER A 128 -1.62 -2.81 0.27
CA SER A 128 -1.87 -2.23 -1.07
C SER A 128 -0.57 -2.00 -1.84
N GLY A 129 0.48 -1.54 -1.17
CA GLY A 129 1.81 -1.36 -1.75
C GLY A 129 2.45 -2.68 -2.16
N LEU A 130 2.40 -3.70 -1.30
CA LEU A 130 2.87 -5.06 -1.65
C LEU A 130 2.20 -5.61 -2.90
N GLU A 131 0.87 -5.45 -3.00
CA GLU A 131 0.11 -5.91 -4.17
C GLU A 131 0.60 -5.21 -5.45
N VAL A 132 0.88 -3.90 -5.39
CA VAL A 132 1.44 -3.14 -6.52
C VAL A 132 2.83 -3.62 -6.90
N LEU A 133 3.73 -3.73 -5.92
CA LEU A 133 5.10 -4.19 -6.16
C LEU A 133 5.09 -5.59 -6.81
N ALA A 134 4.27 -6.50 -6.30
CA ALA A 134 4.13 -7.85 -6.81
C ALA A 134 3.51 -7.88 -8.22
N ARG A 135 2.43 -7.14 -8.46
CA ARG A 135 1.77 -7.06 -9.77
C ARG A 135 2.72 -6.56 -10.86
N HIS A 136 3.61 -5.62 -10.51
CA HIS A 136 4.61 -5.08 -11.41
C HIS A 136 5.97 -5.77 -11.33
N ARG A 137 6.07 -6.88 -10.58
CA ARG A 137 7.27 -7.73 -10.46
C ARG A 137 8.50 -6.97 -9.97
N ILE A 138 8.29 -6.07 -9.02
CA ILE A 138 9.37 -5.30 -8.40
C ILE A 138 10.11 -6.18 -7.41
N GLU A 139 11.37 -6.50 -7.71
CA GLU A 139 12.19 -7.47 -6.97
C GLU A 139 12.20 -7.22 -5.46
N GLU A 140 12.35 -5.96 -5.07
CA GLU A 140 12.46 -5.57 -3.67
C GLU A 140 11.16 -5.77 -2.89
N GLY A 141 10.01 -5.91 -3.58
CA GLY A 141 8.73 -6.27 -2.97
C GLY A 141 8.61 -7.74 -2.58
N MET A 142 9.46 -8.61 -3.12
CA MET A 142 9.37 -10.06 -2.91
C MET A 142 9.69 -10.43 -1.45
N THR A 143 10.82 -9.96 -0.92
CA THR A 143 11.19 -10.18 0.49
C THR A 143 10.21 -9.51 1.45
N LEU A 144 9.72 -8.31 1.09
CA LEU A 144 8.75 -7.57 1.91
C LEU A 144 7.43 -8.32 2.13
N CYS A 145 7.09 -9.27 1.26
CA CYS A 145 5.93 -10.13 1.48
C CYS A 145 6.07 -10.91 2.79
N LEU A 146 7.26 -11.43 3.12
CA LEU A 146 7.52 -12.13 4.38
C LEU A 146 7.60 -11.15 5.56
N ASP A 147 8.37 -10.07 5.41
CA ASP A 147 8.60 -9.09 6.49
C ASP A 147 7.29 -8.46 6.99
N THR A 148 6.34 -8.23 6.10
CA THR A 148 5.05 -7.60 6.44
C THR A 148 4.10 -8.52 7.19
N MET A 149 4.34 -9.85 7.22
CA MET A 149 3.40 -10.79 7.86
C MET A 149 3.27 -10.53 9.36
N GLU A 150 4.40 -10.26 10.03
CA GLU A 150 4.50 -9.91 11.46
C GLU A 150 3.58 -10.78 12.33
N ILE A 151 3.94 -12.07 12.45
CA ILE A 151 3.09 -13.13 13.01
C ILE A 151 2.81 -12.99 14.51
N ASP A 152 3.45 -12.05 15.20
CA ASP A 152 3.17 -11.76 16.61
C ASP A 152 2.19 -10.59 16.80
N ARG A 153 1.93 -9.80 15.74
CA ARG A 153 1.01 -8.65 15.83
C ARG A 153 -0.45 -9.09 15.60
N TRP A 154 -1.38 -8.38 16.23
CA TRP A 154 -2.83 -8.54 16.01
C TRP A 154 -3.19 -8.40 14.52
N GLY A 155 -4.27 -9.03 14.05
CA GLY A 155 -4.72 -8.93 12.65
C GLY A 155 -3.86 -9.67 11.61
N LYS A 156 -2.87 -10.46 12.05
CA LYS A 156 -1.92 -11.19 11.20
C LYS A 156 -2.53 -12.13 10.16
N ALA A 157 -3.68 -12.74 10.43
CA ALA A 157 -4.30 -13.68 9.49
C ALA A 157 -4.51 -13.02 8.11
N ASN A 158 -5.03 -11.79 8.09
CA ASN A 158 -5.19 -11.02 6.85
C ASN A 158 -3.84 -10.64 6.22
N ARG A 159 -2.83 -10.28 7.02
CA ARG A 159 -1.49 -9.95 6.50
C ARG A 159 -0.81 -11.15 5.87
N ILE A 160 -0.76 -12.29 6.57
CA ILE A 160 -0.21 -13.55 6.05
C ILE A 160 -0.89 -13.91 4.73
N LYS A 161 -2.23 -13.89 4.70
CA LYS A 161 -2.99 -14.18 3.48
C LYS A 161 -2.60 -13.25 2.33
N LYS A 162 -2.66 -11.93 2.53
CA LYS A 162 -2.39 -10.94 1.48
C LYS A 162 -0.94 -10.95 1.01
N SER A 163 -0.01 -11.15 1.94
CA SER A 163 1.41 -11.32 1.64
C SER A 163 1.68 -12.57 0.80
N LEU A 164 1.05 -13.70 1.10
CA LEU A 164 1.19 -14.94 0.32
C LEU A 164 0.56 -14.79 -1.08
N GLU A 165 -0.61 -14.16 -1.17
CA GLU A 165 -1.24 -13.82 -2.46
C GLU A 165 -0.31 -12.95 -3.33
N ALA A 166 0.34 -11.94 -2.75
CA ALA A 166 1.32 -11.11 -3.44
C ALA A 166 2.57 -11.92 -3.82
N LEU A 167 3.10 -12.75 -2.91
CA LEU A 167 4.30 -13.57 -3.15
C LEU A 167 4.09 -14.54 -4.33
N GLN A 168 2.90 -15.11 -4.48
CA GLN A 168 2.56 -16.00 -5.59
C GLN A 168 2.70 -15.34 -6.97
N LEU A 169 2.57 -14.00 -7.07
CA LEU A 169 2.74 -13.30 -8.35
C LEU A 169 4.19 -13.29 -8.86
N TYR A 170 5.17 -13.55 -7.97
CA TYR A 170 6.56 -13.72 -8.35
C TYR A 170 6.88 -15.14 -8.87
N GLY A 171 5.97 -16.10 -8.68
CA GLY A 171 6.13 -17.47 -9.20
C GLY A 171 7.47 -18.11 -8.85
N ALA A 172 8.11 -18.75 -9.83
CA ALA A 172 9.41 -19.39 -9.66
C ALA A 172 10.55 -18.43 -9.25
N ALA A 173 10.40 -17.12 -9.43
CA ALA A 173 11.40 -16.16 -8.95
C ALA A 173 11.48 -16.13 -7.40
N ALA A 174 10.41 -16.55 -6.71
CA ALA A 174 10.37 -16.64 -5.25
C ALA A 174 11.01 -17.92 -4.67
N LYS A 175 11.59 -18.80 -5.50
CA LYS A 175 12.28 -20.02 -5.03
C LYS A 175 13.34 -19.79 -3.95
N PRO A 176 14.15 -18.71 -4.00
CA PRO A 176 15.11 -18.41 -2.93
C PRO A 176 14.47 -18.23 -1.54
N LEU A 177 13.17 -17.92 -1.47
CA LEU A 177 12.44 -17.72 -0.23
C LEU A 177 11.79 -18.99 0.34
N LEU A 178 11.90 -20.14 -0.35
CA LEU A 178 11.34 -21.42 0.13
C LEU A 178 11.83 -21.81 1.55
N PRO A 179 13.12 -21.69 1.90
CA PRO A 179 13.57 -21.97 3.27
C PRO A 179 12.90 -21.07 4.32
N CYS A 180 12.68 -19.79 3.99
CA CYS A 180 11.98 -18.86 4.87
C CYS A 180 10.49 -19.21 5.02
N LEU A 181 9.84 -19.70 3.96
CA LEU A 181 8.45 -20.18 4.02
C LEU A 181 8.31 -21.46 4.85
N GLU A 182 9.29 -22.37 4.78
CA GLU A 182 9.32 -23.57 5.63
C GLU A 182 9.45 -23.19 7.11
N GLU A 183 10.30 -22.21 7.41
CA GLU A 183 10.44 -21.69 8.76
C GLU A 183 9.17 -20.98 9.25
N LEU A 184 8.56 -20.15 8.40
CA LEU A 184 7.27 -19.51 8.68
C LEU A 184 6.19 -20.56 9.00
N GLU A 185 6.11 -21.65 8.24
CA GLU A 185 5.15 -22.72 8.51
C GLU A 185 5.36 -23.33 9.90
N LYS A 186 6.62 -23.61 10.28
CA LYS A 186 6.96 -24.14 11.61
C LYS A 186 6.56 -23.16 12.71
N GLN A 187 6.87 -21.88 12.54
CA GLN A 187 6.52 -20.83 13.50
C GLN A 187 5.01 -20.71 13.68
N LEU A 188 4.25 -20.69 12.58
CA LEU A 188 2.78 -20.62 12.63
C LEU A 188 2.16 -21.86 13.29
N ARG A 189 2.75 -23.05 13.09
CA ARG A 189 2.31 -24.29 13.77
C ARG A 189 2.60 -24.28 15.27
N ALA A 190 3.71 -23.68 15.67
CA ALA A 190 4.10 -23.54 17.07
C ALA A 190 3.40 -22.36 17.77
N HIS A 191 2.79 -21.45 17.01
CA HIS A 191 2.15 -20.25 17.54
C HIS A 191 0.95 -20.60 18.46
N PRO A 192 0.72 -19.87 19.57
CA PRO A 192 -0.41 -20.14 20.49
C PRO A 192 -1.78 -20.15 19.78
N GLU A 193 -1.93 -19.33 18.74
CA GLU A 193 -3.14 -19.22 17.92
C GLU A 193 -3.14 -20.15 16.69
N ALA A 194 -2.28 -21.18 16.61
CA ALA A 194 -2.17 -22.08 15.45
C ALA A 194 -3.52 -22.70 15.00
N LYS A 195 -4.44 -22.93 15.94
CA LYS A 195 -5.78 -23.46 15.63
C LYS A 195 -6.62 -22.51 14.79
N SER A 196 -6.54 -21.20 15.02
CA SER A 196 -7.25 -20.19 14.23
C SER A 196 -6.51 -19.83 12.95
N LEU A 197 -5.20 -20.09 12.88
CA LEU A 197 -4.34 -19.85 11.72
C LEU A 197 -4.23 -21.03 10.74
N ARG A 198 -5.10 -22.04 10.85
CA ARG A 198 -5.05 -23.24 10.00
C ARG A 198 -5.11 -22.91 8.51
N THR A 199 -6.00 -21.99 8.14
CA THR A 199 -6.17 -21.54 6.75
C THR A 199 -4.89 -20.92 6.21
N GLU A 200 -4.24 -20.08 7.02
CA GLU A 200 -2.98 -19.42 6.66
C GLU A 200 -1.82 -20.42 6.59
N ILE A 201 -1.72 -21.37 7.52
CA ILE A 201 -0.72 -22.45 7.49
C ILE A 201 -0.87 -23.29 6.21
N ASP A 202 -2.10 -23.65 5.84
CA ASP A 202 -2.37 -24.39 4.61
C ASP A 202 -2.05 -23.54 3.37
N LEU A 203 -2.26 -22.22 3.42
CA LEU A 203 -1.90 -21.30 2.35
C LEU A 203 -0.38 -21.17 2.19
N VAL A 204 0.39 -21.19 3.28
CA VAL A 204 1.87 -21.22 3.21
C VAL A 204 2.34 -22.46 2.43
N ARG A 205 1.81 -23.65 2.77
CA ARG A 205 2.12 -24.90 2.05
C ARG A 205 1.79 -24.82 0.57
N LYS A 206 0.56 -24.41 0.25
CA LYS A 206 0.12 -24.24 -1.14
C LYS A 206 1.00 -23.25 -1.91
N THR A 207 1.44 -22.18 -1.25
CA THR A 207 2.34 -21.19 -1.85
C THR A 207 3.71 -21.79 -2.13
N MET A 208 4.28 -22.55 -1.19
CA MET A 208 5.54 -23.27 -1.42
C MET A 208 5.44 -24.25 -2.58
N ASP A 209 4.37 -25.04 -2.65
CA ASP A 209 4.16 -26.01 -3.73
C ASP A 209 3.99 -25.33 -5.10
N ALA A 210 3.28 -24.21 -5.17
CA ALA A 210 3.15 -23.40 -6.37
C ALA A 210 4.51 -22.86 -6.84
N ILE A 211 5.31 -22.30 -5.93
CA ILE A 211 6.65 -21.78 -6.24
C ILE A 211 7.60 -22.90 -6.68
N ARG A 212 7.54 -24.07 -6.05
CA ARG A 212 8.38 -25.23 -6.40
C ARG A 212 8.05 -25.79 -7.78
N SER A 213 6.76 -25.91 -8.09
CA SER A 213 6.27 -26.49 -9.35
C SER A 213 6.39 -25.54 -10.54
N ASP A 214 6.43 -24.23 -10.30
CA ASP A 214 6.68 -23.25 -11.36
C ASP A 214 8.12 -23.39 -11.89
N THR A 215 8.25 -23.50 -13.21
CA THR A 215 9.51 -23.67 -13.93
C THR A 215 9.90 -22.43 -14.74
N THR A 216 9.01 -21.43 -14.83
CA THR A 216 9.19 -20.25 -15.69
C THR A 216 9.23 -18.98 -14.84
N PRO A 217 10.41 -18.60 -14.32
CA PRO A 217 10.50 -17.41 -13.49
C PRO A 217 10.16 -16.16 -14.33
N PRO A 218 9.26 -15.29 -13.83
CA PRO A 218 9.01 -14.02 -14.49
C PRO A 218 10.26 -13.13 -14.40
N SER A 219 10.48 -12.30 -15.42
CA SER A 219 11.48 -11.23 -15.35
C SER A 219 11.04 -10.20 -14.29
N LEU A 220 11.96 -9.93 -13.35
CA LEU A 220 11.79 -8.94 -12.30
C LEU A 220 12.36 -7.60 -12.74
N ARG A 221 11.83 -6.53 -12.15
CA ARG A 221 12.32 -5.16 -12.29
C ARG A 221 12.90 -4.73 -10.96
N SER A 222 14.01 -4.01 -10.98
CA SER A 222 14.58 -3.42 -9.76
C SER A 222 14.39 -1.91 -9.77
N LEU A 223 14.16 -1.35 -8.59
CA LEU A 223 14.07 0.10 -8.37
C LEU A 223 15.45 0.76 -8.40
N ASP A 224 16.52 -0.01 -8.18
CA ASP A 224 17.90 0.48 -8.07
C ASP A 224 18.68 0.33 -9.40
N SER A 225 18.04 -0.17 -10.46
CA SER A 225 18.65 -0.25 -11.79
C SER A 225 18.82 1.15 -12.39
N PRO A 226 20.02 1.52 -12.88
CA PRO A 226 20.21 2.79 -13.56
C PRO A 226 19.34 2.86 -14.83
N ARG A 227 18.65 3.99 -15.01
CA ARG A 227 17.90 4.31 -16.22
C ARG A 227 18.83 4.55 -17.41
#